data_AF-S7XLS2-F1
#
_entry.id   AF-S7XLS2-F1
#
_cell.length_a   1.000
_cell.length_b   1.000
_cell.length_c   1.000
_cell.angle_alpha   90.00
_cell.angle_beta   90.00
_cell.angle_gamma   90.00
#
_symmetry.space_group_name_H-M   'P 1'
#
loop_
_entity.id
_entity.type
_entity.pdbx_description
1 polymer ?
#
loop_
_entity_poly.entity_id
_entity_poly.type
_entity_poly.pdbx_seq_one_letter_code
_entity_poly.pdbx_strand_id
1 'polypeptide(L)'
;MTLKTIVENNEEYIITDDTLNMVEKIKEFMNNQKKKNTGCLYCNNRKYDIENIYDLSEFYLSAIFCVEKHMENILYEKNIFYYLFFIENFIFEAVSKDDEISNVEKLLYEGKKSEKMKNKIIEKSKMYAVDSSVHINCEQEIDSLCYKVFKKMSFKEKMTVNENEVAFILYILFRRSEFMRFYKTFNGGKKSLVGYRLFLIFSMHPDSEKSITAIKNELKNAKRIKTDGFYMEESIMKELKPIEQNENMKINGICKNSVIEIIEKMNEDVGYENGWKDQEEWLEIKSVENKYLDCMKMWFFNKEKGPESVNASMIGVCITYRKFDDGWLIFNSLEQKYDSVIAKTCILCCVAIKVTHCNIWIDRLNLIIKLATEKNVRGLCCTTAKEIFSHLSDFTEEEKMKILEQFMQNVNLYIKESGDEFISTVLNGMSMLSHSSDDKLNVCCFEYANRIYTWWKTCKKGAKNFKKQKELKPTIYGSMLRVCEKTNNCDEFCSICKDLEKSSSDLNVEIFTQLDSYHRMKNCKCNLTDCDGRDKKEIKKLLKHVVKDKI
;
A
#
# COMPACT_ATOMS: atom_id res chain seq x y z
N MET A 1 -8.82 15.82 43.57
CA MET A 1 -9.15 16.83 42.54
C MET A 1 -9.77 16.07 41.39
N THR A 2 -11.07 16.23 41.20
CA THR A 2 -11.92 15.29 40.47
C THR A 2 -11.84 15.56 38.97
N LEU A 3 -11.20 14.68 38.21
CA LEU A 3 -11.33 14.62 36.76
C LEU A 3 -12.79 14.33 36.44
N LYS A 4 -13.51 15.34 35.95
CA LYS A 4 -14.85 15.16 35.39
C LYS A 4 -14.69 14.58 33.98
N THR A 5 -14.68 13.25 33.93
CA THR A 5 -14.79 12.46 32.72
C THR A 5 -16.19 12.63 32.15
N ILE A 6 -16.36 13.53 31.17
CA ILE A 6 -17.47 13.47 30.22
C ILE A 6 -16.94 12.68 29.01
N VAL A 7 -16.95 11.37 29.14
CA VAL A 7 -16.79 10.43 28.03
C VAL A 7 -18.17 10.25 27.44
N GLU A 8 -18.52 11.12 26.50
CA GLU A 8 -19.60 10.90 25.53
C GLU A 8 -19.43 11.94 24.39
N ASN A 9 -18.82 11.48 23.28
CA ASN A 9 -18.86 12.04 21.91
C ASN A 9 -17.80 13.00 21.33
N ASN A 10 -16.74 13.47 22.01
CA ASN A 10 -15.69 14.26 21.33
C ASN A 10 -14.27 13.81 21.73
N GLU A 11 -13.50 13.27 20.79
CA GLU A 11 -12.04 13.40 20.84
C GLU A 11 -11.72 14.87 20.51
N GLU A 12 -11.71 15.74 21.51
CA GLU A 12 -11.31 17.14 21.34
C GLU A 12 -9.79 17.20 21.16
N TYR A 13 -9.32 17.89 20.12
CA TYR A 13 -7.91 18.27 19.99
C TYR A 13 -7.51 19.01 21.28
N ILE A 14 -6.67 18.38 22.10
CA ILE A 14 -6.24 18.96 23.37
C ILE A 14 -5.28 20.10 23.08
N ILE A 15 -5.66 21.31 23.49
CA ILE A 15 -4.77 22.47 23.49
C ILE A 15 -3.73 22.25 24.58
N THR A 16 -2.46 22.19 24.20
CA THR A 16 -1.34 22.03 25.13
C THR A 16 -0.86 23.38 25.65
N ASP A 17 -0.15 23.38 26.78
CA ASP A 17 0.50 24.58 27.32
C ASP A 17 1.49 25.20 26.30
N ASP A 18 2.11 24.36 25.46
CA ASP A 18 2.98 24.80 24.37
C ASP A 18 2.20 25.63 23.35
N THR A 19 1.04 25.14 22.91
CA THR A 19 0.16 25.88 22.00
C THR A 19 -0.26 27.23 22.58
N LEU A 20 -0.59 27.28 23.87
CA LEU A 20 -0.93 28.54 24.54
C LEU A 20 0.27 29.49 24.61
N ASN A 21 1.47 28.99 24.92
CA ASN A 21 2.68 29.81 24.96
C ASN A 21 3.01 30.39 23.57
N MET A 22 2.91 29.60 22.51
CA MET A 22 3.12 30.08 21.13
C MET A 22 2.09 31.14 20.73
N VAL A 23 0.82 30.98 21.14
CA VAL A 23 -0.21 32.00 20.95
C VAL A 23 0.16 33.30 21.67
N GLU A 24 0.62 33.24 22.92
CA GLU A 24 1.00 34.44 23.67
C GLU A 24 2.17 35.17 23.01
N LYS A 25 3.15 34.44 22.45
CA LYS A 25 4.23 35.04 21.65
C LYS A 25 3.71 35.73 20.39
N ILE A 26 2.76 35.13 19.69
CA ILE A 26 2.11 35.76 18.53
C ILE A 26 1.31 37.00 18.97
N LYS A 27 0.62 36.96 20.11
CA LYS A 27 -0.12 38.10 20.67
C LYS A 27 0.81 39.26 20.99
N GLU A 28 1.93 38.98 21.65
CA GLU A 28 2.98 39.95 21.99
C GLU A 28 3.51 40.63 20.72
N PHE A 29 3.99 39.82 19.77
CA PHE A 29 4.46 40.30 18.47
C PHE A 29 3.42 41.18 17.78
N MET A 30 2.18 40.70 17.66
CA MET A 30 1.12 41.45 16.99
C MET A 30 0.80 42.77 17.69
N ASN A 31 0.79 42.81 19.03
CA ASN A 31 0.52 44.03 19.79
C ASN A 31 1.59 45.10 19.57
N ASN A 32 2.84 44.69 19.39
CA ASN A 32 3.98 45.59 19.15
C ASN A 32 3.98 46.22 17.75
N GLN A 33 3.22 45.67 16.79
CA GLN A 33 3.27 46.06 15.37
C GLN A 33 2.01 46.79 14.87
N LYS A 34 0.99 46.97 15.71
CA LYS A 34 -0.30 47.57 15.33
C LYS A 34 -0.26 49.09 15.33
N LYS A 35 -1.04 49.71 14.42
CA LYS A 35 -1.40 51.12 14.55
C LYS A 35 -2.42 51.31 15.69
N LYS A 36 -2.44 52.49 16.30
CA LYS A 36 -3.50 52.86 17.26
C LYS A 36 -4.77 53.25 16.49
N ASN A 37 -5.93 52.92 17.05
CA ASN A 37 -7.26 53.41 16.64
C ASN A 37 -7.81 52.94 15.27
N THR A 38 -7.75 51.65 14.97
CA THR A 38 -8.59 51.08 13.90
C THR A 38 -9.48 49.96 14.44
N GLY A 39 -10.73 49.90 13.97
CA GLY A 39 -11.72 48.88 14.37
C GLY A 39 -11.43 47.51 13.75
N CYS A 40 -10.27 46.94 14.06
CA CYS A 40 -9.91 45.58 13.67
C CYS A 40 -10.48 44.57 14.68
N LEU A 41 -11.07 43.48 14.20
CA LEU A 41 -11.74 42.50 15.04
C LEU A 41 -10.80 41.86 16.08
N TYR A 42 -9.56 41.54 15.69
CA TYR A 42 -8.51 41.14 16.63
C TYR A 42 -8.24 42.19 17.71
N CYS A 43 -8.21 43.47 17.33
CA CYS A 43 -7.87 44.57 18.25
C CYS A 43 -9.03 44.93 19.18
N ASN A 44 -10.26 44.63 18.75
CA ASN A 44 -11.47 44.82 19.54
C ASN A 44 -11.68 43.68 20.54
N ASN A 45 -11.23 42.46 20.21
CA ASN A 45 -11.36 41.31 21.08
C ASN A 45 -10.15 41.21 22.03
N ARG A 46 -10.25 41.83 23.21
CA ARG A 46 -9.10 42.04 24.13
C ARG A 46 -8.65 40.78 24.89
N LYS A 47 -9.43 39.70 24.89
CA LYS A 47 -9.08 38.43 25.53
C LYS A 47 -9.53 37.28 24.66
N TYR A 48 -8.57 36.65 23.98
CA TYR A 48 -8.76 35.32 23.42
C TYR A 48 -8.40 34.32 24.52
N ASP A 49 -9.41 33.88 25.26
CA ASP A 49 -9.29 32.75 26.17
C ASP A 49 -9.43 31.48 25.31
N ILE A 50 -8.30 30.80 25.06
CA ILE A 50 -8.26 29.63 24.18
C ILE A 50 -8.46 28.40 25.03
N GLU A 51 -9.67 27.84 25.00
CA GLU A 51 -10.01 26.63 25.74
C GLU A 51 -10.03 25.40 24.83
N ASN A 52 -10.32 25.61 23.54
CA ASN A 52 -10.42 24.54 22.56
C ASN A 52 -9.91 24.98 21.16
N ILE A 53 -9.88 24.03 20.23
CA ILE A 53 -9.43 24.22 18.85
C ILE A 53 -10.26 25.26 18.06
N TYR A 54 -11.53 25.46 18.40
CA TYR A 54 -12.36 26.47 17.74
C TYR A 54 -11.99 27.88 18.17
N ASP A 55 -11.58 28.07 19.42
CA ASP A 55 -11.09 29.35 19.94
C ASP A 55 -9.72 29.69 19.34
N LEU A 56 -8.85 28.67 19.23
CA LEU A 56 -7.56 28.79 18.55
C LEU A 56 -7.73 29.17 17.07
N SER A 57 -8.66 28.51 16.37
CA SER A 57 -8.97 28.80 14.97
C SER A 57 -9.48 30.24 14.81
N GLU A 58 -10.33 30.70 15.73
CA GLU A 58 -10.87 32.06 15.74
C GLU A 58 -9.79 33.12 15.99
N PHE A 59 -8.89 32.86 16.94
CA PHE A 59 -7.70 33.67 17.17
C PHE A 59 -6.85 33.77 15.90
N TYR A 60 -6.55 32.64 15.26
CA TYR A 60 -5.73 32.56 14.07
C TYR A 60 -6.32 33.32 12.88
N LEU A 61 -7.62 33.17 12.61
CA LEU A 61 -8.32 33.89 11.54
C LEU A 61 -8.34 35.40 11.81
N SER A 62 -8.56 35.79 13.06
CA SER A 62 -8.49 37.20 13.48
C SER A 62 -7.07 37.76 13.31
N ALA A 63 -6.04 36.96 13.60
CA ALA A 63 -4.65 37.33 13.42
C ALA A 63 -4.31 37.58 11.95
N ILE A 64 -4.76 36.71 11.05
CA ILE A 64 -4.63 36.87 9.60
C ILE A 64 -5.23 38.20 9.14
N PHE A 65 -6.47 38.48 9.56
CA PHE A 65 -7.15 39.71 9.21
C PHE A 65 -6.39 40.95 9.71
N CYS A 66 -5.88 40.90 10.94
CA CYS A 66 -5.08 41.97 11.51
C CYS A 66 -3.77 42.21 10.74
N VAL A 67 -3.04 41.15 10.39
CA VAL A 67 -1.82 41.25 9.58
C VAL A 67 -2.11 41.88 8.21
N GLU A 68 -3.22 41.49 7.58
CA GLU A 68 -3.58 41.97 6.27
C GLU A 68 -3.97 43.45 6.27
N LYS A 69 -4.91 43.82 7.15
CA LYS A 69 -5.59 45.12 7.12
C LYS A 69 -4.97 46.17 8.03
N HIS A 70 -4.35 45.75 9.13
CA HIS A 70 -3.95 46.67 10.20
C HIS A 70 -2.42 46.79 10.35
N MET A 71 -1.67 45.76 9.98
CA MET A 71 -0.21 45.79 10.02
C MET A 71 0.34 46.24 8.65
N GLU A 72 0.81 47.48 8.58
CA GLU A 72 1.40 48.04 7.36
C GLU A 72 2.91 47.83 7.26
N ASN A 73 3.60 47.87 8.41
CA ASN A 73 5.04 47.68 8.54
C ASN A 73 5.25 46.69 9.67
N ILE A 74 5.72 45.49 9.33
CA ILE A 74 6.00 44.44 10.32
C ILE A 74 7.51 44.38 10.47
N LEU A 75 8.00 44.75 11.65
CA LEU A 75 9.40 44.59 12.00
C LEU A 75 9.70 43.12 12.30
N TYR A 76 10.88 42.67 11.88
CA TYR A 76 11.34 41.32 12.20
C TYR A 76 11.53 41.14 13.71
N GLU A 77 10.98 40.06 14.24
CA GLU A 77 11.22 39.59 15.60
C GLU A 77 11.82 38.18 15.52
N LYS A 78 12.84 37.92 16.33
CA LYS A 78 13.51 36.61 16.34
C LYS A 78 12.49 35.51 16.65
N ASN A 79 12.57 34.38 15.94
CA ASN A 79 11.71 33.20 16.12
C ASN A 79 10.23 33.37 15.75
N ILE A 80 9.77 34.52 15.23
CA ILE A 80 8.34 34.71 14.95
C ILE A 80 7.79 33.70 13.93
N PHE A 81 8.53 33.40 12.87
CA PHE A 81 8.11 32.42 11.86
C PHE A 81 7.96 31.02 12.43
N TYR A 82 8.71 30.70 13.48
CA TYR A 82 8.61 29.42 14.16
C TYR A 82 7.30 29.32 14.96
N TYR A 83 6.93 30.36 15.71
CA TYR A 83 5.65 30.41 16.43
C TYR A 83 4.46 30.34 15.48
N LEU A 84 4.52 31.11 14.39
CA LEU A 84 3.50 31.12 13.34
C LEU A 84 3.38 29.75 12.66
N PHE A 85 4.52 29.15 12.31
CA PHE A 85 4.57 27.82 11.70
C PHE A 85 3.95 26.75 12.60
N PHE A 86 4.25 26.79 13.90
CA PHE A 86 3.70 25.83 14.86
C PHE A 86 2.17 25.92 14.95
N ILE A 87 1.64 27.11 15.22
CA ILE A 87 0.20 27.31 15.35
C ILE A 87 -0.53 26.99 14.03
N GLU A 88 0.07 27.38 12.90
CA GLU A 88 -0.50 27.09 11.60
C GLU A 88 -0.51 25.58 11.29
N ASN A 89 0.57 24.83 11.59
CA ASN A 89 0.56 23.37 11.45
C ASN A 89 -0.44 22.70 12.40
N PHE A 90 -0.55 23.16 13.64
CA PHE A 90 -1.48 22.61 14.62
C PHE A 90 -2.93 22.77 14.16
N ILE A 91 -3.31 23.97 13.70
CA ILE A 91 -4.63 24.22 13.12
C ILE A 91 -4.80 23.44 11.83
N PHE A 92 -3.78 23.39 10.98
CA PHE A 92 -3.85 22.67 9.72
C PHE A 92 -4.00 21.17 9.95
N GLU A 93 -3.40 20.54 10.96
CA GLU A 93 -3.70 19.14 11.29
C GLU A 93 -5.12 18.94 11.79
N ALA A 94 -5.66 19.90 12.55
CA ALA A 94 -7.03 19.83 13.04
C ALA A 94 -8.09 20.07 11.96
N VAL A 95 -7.75 20.81 10.91
CA VAL A 95 -8.64 21.14 9.78
C VAL A 95 -8.36 20.26 8.58
N SER A 96 -7.13 19.74 8.45
CA SER A 96 -6.76 18.83 7.40
C SER A 96 -7.65 17.64 7.50
N LYS A 97 -8.28 17.35 6.36
CA LYS A 97 -8.92 16.08 6.20
C LYS A 97 -7.88 15.01 6.56
N ASP A 98 -8.27 14.03 7.36
CA ASP A 98 -7.68 12.69 7.33
C ASP A 98 -7.72 12.07 5.88
N ASP A 99 -8.20 12.81 4.87
CA ASP A 99 -8.03 12.58 3.44
C ASP A 99 -6.61 12.84 2.91
N GLU A 100 -5.59 13.05 3.76
CA GLU A 100 -4.27 12.54 3.36
C GLU A 100 -4.43 11.02 3.25
N ILE A 101 -4.85 10.58 2.05
CA ILE A 101 -4.92 9.21 1.54
C ILE A 101 -3.50 8.65 1.62
N SER A 102 -3.04 8.40 2.83
CA SER A 102 -1.66 8.13 3.20
C SER A 102 -1.48 6.64 3.46
N ASN A 103 -2.54 5.97 3.92
CA ASN A 103 -2.59 4.53 4.03
C ASN A 103 -4.02 3.99 3.79
N VAL A 104 -4.11 2.70 3.46
CA VAL A 104 -5.37 2.03 3.17
C VAL A 104 -6.26 1.87 4.41
N GLU A 105 -5.65 1.67 5.58
CA GLU A 105 -6.36 1.46 6.85
C GLU A 105 -7.29 2.65 7.17
N LYS A 106 -6.76 3.88 7.15
CA LYS A 106 -7.55 5.10 7.39
C LYS A 106 -8.70 5.25 6.41
N LEU A 107 -8.47 4.95 5.13
CA LEU A 107 -9.51 5.02 4.08
C LEU A 107 -10.64 4.00 4.27
N LEU A 108 -10.37 2.90 4.95
CA LEU A 108 -11.37 1.88 5.24
C LEU A 108 -12.14 2.20 6.52
N TYR A 109 -11.51 2.81 7.52
CA TYR A 109 -12.08 2.91 8.88
C TYR A 109 -12.37 4.34 9.40
N GLU A 110 -11.82 5.41 8.82
CA GLU A 110 -11.90 6.78 9.41
C GLU A 110 -12.76 7.79 8.62
N GLY A 111 -13.25 7.43 7.44
CA GLY A 111 -13.76 8.36 6.41
C GLY A 111 -15.04 9.17 6.65
N LYS A 112 -15.49 9.44 7.89
CA LYS A 112 -16.70 10.28 8.16
C LYS A 112 -16.63 11.22 9.37
N LYS A 113 -15.53 11.25 10.14
CA LYS A 113 -15.48 12.01 11.41
C LYS A 113 -14.99 13.46 11.29
N SER A 114 -14.08 13.79 10.36
CA SER A 114 -13.46 15.14 10.27
C SER A 114 -14.38 16.23 9.67
N GLU A 115 -15.44 15.86 8.96
CA GLU A 115 -16.23 16.79 8.15
C GLU A 115 -17.05 17.79 8.98
N LYS A 116 -17.56 17.39 10.16
CA LYS A 116 -18.30 18.30 11.06
C LYS A 116 -17.41 19.39 11.66
N MET A 117 -16.19 19.04 12.05
CA MET A 117 -15.22 19.98 12.63
C MET A 117 -14.72 20.96 11.58
N LYS A 118 -14.39 20.46 10.38
CA LYS A 118 -14.06 21.27 9.21
C LYS A 118 -15.17 22.28 8.91
N ASN A 119 -16.43 21.85 8.83
CA ASN A 119 -17.54 22.74 8.51
C ASN A 119 -17.71 23.87 9.54
N LYS A 120 -17.50 23.62 10.83
CA LYS A 120 -17.52 24.68 11.87
C LYS A 120 -16.40 25.70 11.72
N ILE A 121 -15.17 25.25 11.43
CA ILE A 121 -14.02 26.15 11.22
C ILE A 121 -14.21 26.98 9.94
N ILE A 122 -14.73 26.35 8.87
CA ILE A 122 -15.12 27.03 7.64
C ILE A 122 -16.22 28.07 7.91
N GLU A 123 -17.27 27.73 8.65
CA GLU A 123 -18.34 28.65 8.98
C GLU A 123 -17.83 29.87 9.76
N LYS A 124 -16.97 29.66 10.78
CA LYS A 124 -16.30 30.76 11.48
C LYS A 124 -15.42 31.59 10.54
N SER A 125 -14.66 30.98 9.64
CA SER A 125 -13.81 31.71 8.69
C SER A 125 -14.57 32.63 7.74
N LYS A 126 -15.82 32.29 7.37
CA LYS A 126 -16.70 33.18 6.59
C LYS A 126 -17.08 34.44 7.36
N MET A 127 -17.16 34.40 8.69
CA MET A 127 -17.38 35.61 9.52
C MET A 127 -16.19 36.56 9.49
N TYR A 128 -15.01 36.06 9.14
CA TYR A 128 -13.75 36.80 9.08
C TYR A 128 -13.28 37.09 7.64
N ALA A 129 -14.03 36.62 6.63
CA ALA A 129 -13.70 36.82 5.23
C ALA A 129 -13.87 38.29 4.84
N VAL A 130 -12.81 38.85 4.26
CA VAL A 130 -12.73 40.23 3.76
C VAL A 130 -13.66 40.45 2.55
N ASP A 131 -14.07 39.37 1.89
CA ASP A 131 -14.87 39.38 0.66
C ASP A 131 -16.00 38.36 0.77
N SER A 132 -17.25 38.78 0.58
CA SER A 132 -18.45 37.93 0.63
C SER A 132 -18.55 36.91 -0.51
N SER A 133 -17.57 36.93 -1.42
CA SER A 133 -17.44 36.06 -2.59
C SER A 133 -16.55 34.83 -2.37
N VAL A 134 -15.89 34.70 -1.21
CA VAL A 134 -14.99 33.56 -0.94
C VAL A 134 -15.81 32.36 -0.43
N HIS A 135 -16.11 31.44 -1.34
CA HIS A 135 -16.65 30.12 -0.99
C HIS A 135 -15.52 29.21 -0.51
N ILE A 136 -15.33 29.11 0.81
CA ILE A 136 -14.34 28.17 1.39
C ILE A 136 -14.90 26.73 1.31
N ASN A 137 -14.48 25.97 0.31
CA ASN A 137 -14.68 24.54 0.04
C ASN A 137 -13.47 23.65 0.47
N CYS A 138 -12.25 24.18 0.58
CA CYS A 138 -11.02 23.44 0.89
C CYS A 138 -10.02 24.19 1.81
N GLU A 139 -9.08 23.45 2.42
CA GLU A 139 -8.04 23.99 3.34
C GLU A 139 -7.18 25.08 2.70
N GLN A 140 -7.04 25.03 1.37
CA GLN A 140 -6.32 25.99 0.55
C GLN A 140 -6.94 27.40 0.58
N GLU A 141 -8.18 27.56 1.03
CA GLU A 141 -8.88 28.84 1.03
C GLU A 141 -8.83 29.56 2.40
N ILE A 142 -8.36 28.91 3.47
CA ILE A 142 -7.95 29.60 4.70
C ILE A 142 -6.57 30.19 4.45
N ASP A 143 -6.41 31.50 4.36
CA ASP A 143 -5.11 32.09 4.01
C ASP A 143 -4.01 31.79 5.05
N SER A 144 -2.74 31.75 4.64
CA SER A 144 -1.62 31.40 5.51
C SER A 144 -1.12 32.61 6.31
N LEU A 145 -1.19 32.57 7.64
CA LEU A 145 -0.69 33.64 8.51
C LEU A 145 0.83 33.78 8.36
N CYS A 146 1.55 32.66 8.36
CA CYS A 146 2.99 32.62 8.16
C CYS A 146 3.40 33.27 6.82
N TYR A 147 2.70 32.93 5.72
CA TYR A 147 2.95 33.53 4.42
C TYR A 147 2.58 35.02 4.36
N LYS A 148 1.50 35.47 5.01
CA LYS A 148 1.14 36.90 5.02
C LYS A 148 2.17 37.75 5.74
N VAL A 149 2.65 37.28 6.89
CA VAL A 149 3.73 37.94 7.65
C VAL A 149 5.00 38.01 6.80
N PHE A 150 5.39 36.89 6.17
CA PHE A 150 6.52 36.83 5.23
C PHE A 150 6.39 37.86 4.12
N LYS A 151 5.24 37.91 3.44
CA LYS A 151 4.99 38.83 2.33
C LYS A 151 5.11 40.30 2.77
N LYS A 152 4.55 40.66 3.94
CA LYS A 152 4.60 42.04 4.44
C LYS A 152 6.03 42.46 4.82
N MET A 153 6.85 41.54 5.33
CA MET A 153 8.26 41.77 5.61
C MET A 153 9.09 41.87 4.32
N SER A 154 8.91 40.94 3.38
CA SER A 154 9.75 40.80 2.17
C SER A 154 9.55 41.91 1.13
N PHE A 155 8.39 42.57 1.09
CA PHE A 155 8.06 43.57 0.07
C PHE A 155 8.64 44.97 0.35
N LYS A 156 8.96 45.30 1.61
CA LYS A 156 9.31 46.67 2.01
C LYS A 156 10.72 46.83 2.56
N GLU A 157 11.21 45.84 3.29
CA GLU A 157 12.57 45.85 3.81
C GLU A 157 13.39 44.88 2.99
N LYS A 158 14.55 45.29 2.47
CA LYS A 158 15.52 44.39 1.83
C LYS A 158 16.14 43.40 2.85
N MET A 159 15.36 42.94 3.83
CA MET A 159 15.78 41.99 4.84
C MET A 159 15.82 40.59 4.26
N THR A 160 16.92 39.90 4.52
CA THR A 160 17.07 38.48 4.18
C THR A 160 16.49 37.64 5.30
N VAL A 161 15.23 37.22 5.15
CA VAL A 161 14.67 36.06 5.87
C VAL A 161 15.65 34.90 5.76
N ASN A 162 15.87 34.19 6.86
CA ASN A 162 16.88 33.13 6.89
C ASN A 162 16.39 31.88 6.11
N GLU A 163 17.31 30.97 5.79
CA GLU A 163 17.01 29.78 4.98
C GLU A 163 16.02 28.81 5.64
N ASN A 164 16.03 28.73 6.98
CA ASN A 164 15.14 27.86 7.75
C ASN A 164 13.72 28.43 7.81
N GLU A 165 13.57 29.74 7.96
CA GLU A 165 12.29 30.45 7.92
C GLU A 165 11.64 30.33 6.55
N VAL A 166 12.43 30.45 5.47
CA VAL A 166 11.95 30.17 4.11
C VAL A 166 11.51 28.71 3.97
N ALA A 167 12.23 27.75 4.56
CA ALA A 167 11.84 26.34 4.54
C ALA A 167 10.49 26.09 5.26
N PHE A 168 10.24 26.74 6.39
CA PHE A 168 8.94 26.67 7.09
C PHE A 168 7.80 27.16 6.19
N ILE A 169 7.98 28.30 5.53
CA ILE A 169 6.98 28.86 4.62
C ILE A 169 6.74 27.92 3.44
N LEU A 170 7.80 27.40 2.84
CA LEU A 170 7.71 26.43 1.74
C LEU A 170 6.99 25.15 2.16
N TYR A 171 7.25 24.63 3.36
CA TYR A 171 6.58 23.44 3.87
C TYR A 171 5.08 23.66 4.07
N ILE A 172 4.68 24.80 4.64
CA ILE A 172 3.25 25.15 4.78
C ILE A 172 2.58 25.24 3.40
N LEU A 173 3.20 25.96 2.46
CA LEU A 173 2.65 26.11 1.10
C LEU A 173 2.59 24.76 0.36
N PHE A 174 3.56 23.87 0.61
CA PHE A 174 3.60 22.51 0.12
C PHE A 174 2.43 21.67 0.66
N ARG A 175 2.26 21.62 1.99
CA ARG A 175 1.13 20.91 2.63
C ARG A 175 -0.22 21.42 2.13
N ARG A 176 -0.31 22.72 1.86
CA ARG A 176 -1.51 23.37 1.32
C ARG A 176 -1.65 23.26 -0.20
N SER A 177 -0.74 22.64 -0.93
CA SER A 177 -0.81 22.57 -2.40
C SER A 177 -0.92 23.95 -3.11
N GLU A 178 -0.31 25.01 -2.55
CA GLU A 178 -0.34 26.36 -3.12
C GLU A 178 0.80 26.59 -4.16
N PHE A 179 0.73 25.90 -5.31
CA PHE A 179 1.75 25.89 -6.38
C PHE A 179 2.33 27.27 -6.73
N MET A 180 1.48 28.25 -7.06
CA MET A 180 1.94 29.56 -7.52
C MET A 180 2.71 30.33 -6.44
N ARG A 181 2.21 30.30 -5.20
CA ARG A 181 2.84 30.99 -4.06
C ARG A 181 4.12 30.28 -3.64
N PHE A 182 4.12 28.94 -3.67
CA PHE A 182 5.29 28.12 -3.40
C PHE A 182 6.43 28.45 -4.38
N TYR A 183 6.18 28.38 -5.69
CA TYR A 183 7.21 28.64 -6.71
C TYR A 183 7.71 30.08 -6.68
N LYS A 184 6.84 31.05 -6.41
CA LYS A 184 7.24 32.45 -6.24
C LYS A 184 8.16 32.64 -5.03
N THR A 185 7.83 32.01 -3.91
CA THR A 185 8.62 32.07 -2.67
C THR A 185 9.98 31.39 -2.85
N PHE A 186 9.98 30.19 -3.46
CA PHE A 186 11.20 29.43 -3.72
C PHE A 186 12.16 30.16 -4.67
N ASN A 187 11.64 30.81 -5.72
CA ASN A 187 12.48 31.53 -6.69
C ASN A 187 13.01 32.88 -6.14
N GLY A 188 12.29 33.50 -5.21
CA GLY A 188 12.66 34.81 -4.64
C GLY A 188 13.49 34.75 -3.35
N GLY A 189 13.51 33.61 -2.66
CA GLY A 189 14.18 33.44 -1.36
C GLY A 189 15.58 32.79 -1.43
N LYS A 190 16.24 32.70 -0.28
CA LYS A 190 17.41 31.83 -0.10
C LYS A 190 16.96 30.37 -0.13
N LYS A 191 17.75 29.50 -0.77
CA LYS A 191 17.36 28.13 -1.05
C LYS A 191 18.11 27.14 -0.16
N SER A 192 17.38 26.50 0.74
CA SER A 192 17.88 25.39 1.56
C SER A 192 17.71 24.04 0.86
N LEU A 193 18.44 23.02 1.31
CA LEU A 193 18.24 21.63 0.84
C LEU A 193 16.79 21.18 1.00
N VAL A 194 16.17 21.51 2.14
CA VAL A 194 14.76 21.21 2.41
C VAL A 194 13.85 21.87 1.36
N GLY A 195 14.05 23.16 1.09
CA GLY A 195 13.29 23.87 0.06
C GLY A 195 13.42 23.24 -1.32
N TYR A 196 14.62 22.76 -1.68
CA TYR A 196 14.85 22.06 -2.94
C TYR A 196 14.17 20.70 -3.02
N ARG A 197 14.16 19.94 -1.93
CA ARG A 197 13.50 18.64 -1.89
C ARG A 197 11.98 18.78 -1.90
N LEU A 198 11.44 19.77 -1.18
CA LEU A 198 10.03 20.14 -1.31
C LEU A 198 9.70 20.53 -2.75
N PHE A 199 10.53 21.36 -3.40
CA PHE A 199 10.34 21.73 -4.80
C PHE A 199 10.33 20.51 -5.73
N LEU A 200 11.22 19.54 -5.53
CA LEU A 200 11.23 18.28 -6.29
C LEU A 200 9.94 17.47 -6.11
N ILE A 201 9.51 17.25 -4.87
CA ILE A 201 8.29 16.49 -4.57
C ILE A 201 7.08 17.22 -5.15
N PHE A 202 6.99 18.53 -4.95
CA PHE A 202 5.87 19.35 -5.40
C PHE A 202 5.76 19.39 -6.92
N SER A 203 6.88 19.30 -7.62
CA SER A 203 6.89 19.22 -9.08
C SER A 203 6.59 17.84 -9.64
N MET A 204 6.43 16.81 -8.80
CA MET A 204 5.83 15.54 -9.22
C MET A 204 4.31 15.59 -9.32
N HIS A 205 3.68 16.62 -8.72
CA HIS A 205 2.24 16.76 -8.75
C HIS A 205 1.73 17.00 -10.17
N PRO A 206 0.59 16.40 -10.60
CA PRO A 206 0.05 16.57 -11.95
C PRO A 206 -0.20 18.03 -12.34
N ASP A 207 -0.57 18.86 -11.35
CA ASP A 207 -0.84 20.30 -11.55
C ASP A 207 0.43 21.18 -11.58
N SER A 208 1.62 20.59 -11.46
CA SER A 208 2.87 21.33 -11.57
C SER A 208 3.18 21.72 -13.01
N GLU A 209 3.31 23.03 -13.26
CA GLU A 209 3.77 23.55 -14.57
C GLU A 209 5.25 23.23 -14.88
N LYS A 210 6.04 22.80 -13.88
CA LYS A 210 7.46 22.49 -14.04
C LYS A 210 7.71 20.99 -14.15
N SER A 211 8.49 20.59 -15.16
CA SER A 211 8.91 19.20 -15.33
C SER A 211 10.07 18.83 -14.40
N ILE A 212 10.02 17.61 -13.85
CA ILE A 212 11.08 17.04 -12.99
C ILE A 212 12.45 17.10 -13.70
N THR A 213 12.49 16.89 -15.02
CA THR A 213 13.74 16.93 -15.81
C THR A 213 14.37 18.32 -15.85
N ALA A 214 13.56 19.38 -16.02
CA ALA A 214 14.06 20.75 -15.97
C ALA A 214 14.64 21.08 -14.59
N ILE A 215 14.01 20.59 -13.54
CA ILE A 215 14.42 20.81 -12.15
C ILE A 215 15.69 20.04 -11.79
N LYS A 216 15.82 18.78 -12.23
CA LYS A 216 17.06 18.00 -12.09
C LYS A 216 18.24 18.73 -12.73
N ASN A 217 18.03 19.41 -13.85
CA ASN A 217 19.07 20.21 -14.51
C ASN A 217 19.40 21.50 -13.73
N GLU A 218 18.39 22.20 -13.19
CA GLU A 218 18.61 23.33 -12.27
C GLU A 218 19.42 22.91 -11.02
N LEU A 219 19.15 21.72 -10.48
CA LEU A 219 19.82 21.14 -9.31
C LEU A 219 21.27 20.72 -9.59
N LYS A 220 21.52 20.06 -10.74
CA LYS A 220 22.90 19.69 -11.16
C LYS A 220 23.81 20.92 -11.30
N ASN A 221 23.22 22.07 -11.62
CA ASN A 221 23.93 23.35 -11.71
C ASN A 221 24.08 24.04 -10.35
N ALA A 222 23.26 23.69 -9.35
CA ALA A 222 23.25 24.30 -8.02
C ALA A 222 24.27 23.68 -7.04
N LYS A 223 25.36 23.08 -7.53
CA LYS A 223 26.47 22.36 -6.83
C LYS A 223 27.16 23.08 -5.65
N ARG A 224 26.61 24.17 -5.12
CA ARG A 224 27.14 25.01 -4.03
C ARG A 224 26.14 25.30 -2.91
N ILE A 225 25.05 24.54 -2.77
CA ILE A 225 24.18 24.68 -1.58
C ILE A 225 24.83 23.93 -0.43
N LYS A 226 25.11 24.61 0.68
CA LYS A 226 25.72 24.02 1.87
C LYS A 226 24.89 22.82 2.32
N THR A 227 25.60 21.76 2.70
CA THR A 227 25.09 20.47 3.18
C THR A 227 24.51 20.53 4.60
N ASP A 228 24.41 21.72 5.18
CA ASP A 228 23.98 21.87 6.55
C ASP A 228 22.48 21.61 6.61
N GLY A 229 22.09 20.62 7.40
CA GLY A 229 20.70 20.24 7.56
C GLY A 229 19.81 21.30 8.15
N PHE A 230 18.54 20.92 8.28
CA PHE A 230 17.61 21.67 9.09
C PHE A 230 18.00 21.55 10.56
N TYR A 231 18.75 22.51 11.07
CA TYR A 231 19.04 22.64 12.49
C TYR A 231 18.17 23.75 13.07
N MET A 232 17.33 23.43 14.04
CA MET A 232 16.80 24.46 14.94
C MET A 232 17.97 25.11 15.65
N GLU A 233 17.98 26.45 15.72
CA GLU A 233 19.00 27.16 16.48
C GLU A 233 19.01 26.63 17.93
N GLU A 234 20.20 26.45 18.50
CA GLU A 234 20.36 25.93 19.87
C GLU A 234 19.61 26.81 20.90
N SER A 235 19.40 28.10 20.61
CA SER A 235 18.56 28.99 21.41
C SER A 235 17.08 28.59 21.40
N ILE A 236 16.55 28.15 20.26
CA ILE A 236 15.17 27.65 20.14
C ILE A 236 15.07 26.31 20.89
N MET A 237 16.04 25.41 20.69
CA MET A 237 16.09 24.15 21.45
C MET A 237 16.17 24.37 22.97
N LYS A 238 16.90 25.40 23.44
CA LYS A 238 16.98 25.76 24.86
C LYS A 238 15.69 26.39 25.40
N GLU A 239 14.96 27.14 24.58
CA GLU A 239 13.62 27.65 24.93
C GLU A 239 12.60 26.50 25.05
N LEU A 240 12.81 25.38 24.34
CA LEU A 240 11.93 24.20 24.35
C LEU A 240 12.32 23.12 25.38
N LYS A 241 13.60 23.03 25.76
CA LYS A 241 14.13 22.01 26.69
C LYS A 241 13.52 21.96 28.11
N PRO A 242 12.91 23.02 28.70
CA PRO A 242 12.27 22.89 30.01
C PRO A 242 11.02 21.98 30.00
N ILE A 243 10.53 21.56 28.83
CA ILE A 243 9.19 21.00 28.64
C ILE A 243 9.21 19.46 28.53
N GLU A 244 10.36 18.83 28.26
CA GLU A 244 10.50 17.36 28.09
C GLU A 244 10.48 16.56 29.40
N GLN A 245 10.59 17.19 30.58
CA GLN A 245 10.73 16.46 31.86
C GLN A 245 9.41 15.92 32.44
N ASN A 246 8.29 16.08 31.75
CA ASN A 246 7.00 15.56 32.21
C ASN A 246 6.68 14.20 31.54
N GLU A 247 7.36 13.13 31.99
CA GLU A 247 7.21 11.75 31.50
C GLU A 247 5.75 11.23 31.54
N ASN A 248 4.88 11.84 32.35
CA ASN A 248 3.48 11.44 32.50
C ASN A 248 2.58 11.76 31.27
N MET A 249 3.01 12.62 30.33
CA MET A 249 2.20 12.93 29.13
C MET A 249 2.39 11.93 27.96
N LYS A 250 3.47 11.14 27.95
CA LYS A 250 3.70 10.11 26.92
C LYS A 250 2.78 8.90 27.03
N ILE A 251 2.18 8.66 28.20
CA ILE A 251 1.52 7.38 28.52
C ILE A 251 0.16 7.20 27.82
N ASN A 252 -0.47 8.25 27.28
CA ASN A 252 -1.81 8.14 26.67
C ASN A 252 -1.89 8.34 25.14
N GLY A 253 -0.77 8.53 24.42
CA GLY A 253 -0.81 8.66 22.96
C GLY A 253 -1.51 9.92 22.42
N ILE A 254 -1.77 10.93 23.27
CA ILE A 254 -2.53 12.14 22.93
C ILE A 254 -1.62 13.31 22.50
N CYS A 255 -0.31 13.27 22.75
CA CYS A 255 0.59 14.34 22.33
C CYS A 255 1.32 13.95 21.04
N LYS A 256 0.64 14.00 19.89
CA LYS A 256 1.22 13.82 18.54
C LYS A 256 1.88 15.10 17.96
N ASN A 257 1.86 16.20 18.71
CA ASN A 257 2.05 17.55 18.17
C ASN A 257 3.15 18.33 18.90
N SER A 258 4.20 17.66 19.39
CA SER A 258 5.38 18.39 19.85
C SER A 258 6.11 19.02 18.67
N VAL A 259 6.79 20.13 18.88
CA VAL A 259 7.47 20.84 17.78
C VAL A 259 8.60 20.00 17.16
N ILE A 260 9.21 19.14 17.97
CA ILE A 260 10.26 18.21 17.53
C ILE A 260 9.67 17.20 16.53
N GLU A 261 8.51 16.61 16.82
CA GLU A 261 7.82 15.68 15.91
C GLU A 261 7.44 16.33 14.57
N ILE A 262 7.01 17.60 14.57
CA ILE A 262 6.69 18.31 13.31
C ILE A 262 7.95 18.48 12.45
N ILE A 263 9.09 18.75 13.08
CA ILE A 263 10.36 18.95 12.39
C ILE A 263 10.96 17.60 11.95
N GLU A 264 10.82 16.56 12.77
CA GLU A 264 11.17 15.18 12.41
C GLU A 264 10.35 14.72 11.21
N LYS A 265 9.02 14.91 11.23
CA LYS A 265 8.13 14.63 10.10
C LYS A 265 8.52 15.42 8.85
N MET A 266 8.81 16.72 8.98
CA MET A 266 9.30 17.55 7.87
C MET A 266 10.64 17.03 7.32
N ASN A 267 11.54 16.53 8.17
CA ASN A 267 12.80 15.93 7.78
C ASN A 267 12.63 14.54 7.12
N GLU A 268 11.68 13.73 7.59
CA GLU A 268 11.28 12.45 7.00
C GLU A 268 10.64 12.64 5.62
N ASP A 269 9.69 13.58 5.50
CA ASP A 269 9.01 13.92 4.25
C ASP A 269 10.03 14.26 3.14
N VAL A 270 11.08 14.98 3.52
CA VAL A 270 12.17 15.35 2.62
C VAL A 270 13.35 14.37 2.62
N GLY A 271 13.31 13.25 3.36
CA GLY A 271 14.36 12.22 3.39
C GLY A 271 15.75 12.69 3.85
N TYR A 272 15.80 13.57 4.85
CA TYR A 272 17.02 14.26 5.30
C TYR A 272 18.18 13.32 5.64
N GLU A 273 17.90 12.16 6.25
CA GLU A 273 18.90 11.19 6.74
C GLU A 273 19.85 10.65 5.66
N ASN A 274 19.44 10.64 4.39
CA ASN A 274 20.22 10.01 3.31
C ASN A 274 21.31 10.91 2.70
N GLY A 275 21.43 12.18 3.15
CA GLY A 275 22.38 13.15 2.60
C GLY A 275 22.21 13.39 1.08
N TRP A 276 23.18 14.03 0.43
CA TRP A 276 23.14 14.29 -1.03
C TRP A 276 23.53 13.09 -1.89
N LYS A 277 24.23 12.10 -1.31
CA LYS A 277 24.78 10.96 -2.08
C LYS A 277 23.71 10.04 -2.65
N ASP A 278 22.50 10.11 -2.13
CA ASP A 278 21.42 9.18 -2.43
C ASP A 278 20.17 9.86 -3.02
N GLN A 279 20.35 11.06 -3.58
CA GLN A 279 19.22 11.88 -4.04
C GLN A 279 18.44 11.22 -5.20
N GLU A 280 19.12 10.51 -6.10
CA GLU A 280 18.44 9.85 -7.21
C GLU A 280 17.60 8.65 -6.74
N GLU A 281 18.14 7.84 -5.82
CA GLU A 281 17.43 6.71 -5.19
C GLU A 281 16.25 7.20 -4.34
N TRP A 282 16.47 8.20 -3.48
CA TRP A 282 15.39 8.84 -2.70
C TRP A 282 14.27 9.37 -3.59
N LEU A 283 14.62 10.04 -4.70
CA LEU A 283 13.63 10.59 -5.62
C LEU A 283 12.85 9.49 -6.36
N GLU A 284 13.52 8.38 -6.68
CA GLU A 284 12.88 7.20 -7.25
C GLU A 284 11.89 6.57 -6.26
N ILE A 285 12.30 6.39 -4.99
CA ILE A 285 11.42 5.94 -3.91
C ILE A 285 10.20 6.86 -3.78
N LYS A 286 10.40 8.18 -3.69
CA LYS A 286 9.29 9.15 -3.58
C LYS A 286 8.40 9.16 -4.82
N SER A 287 8.96 8.96 -6.01
CA SER A 287 8.16 8.85 -7.24
C SER A 287 7.28 7.59 -7.22
N VAL A 288 7.80 6.47 -6.73
CA VAL A 288 7.05 5.22 -6.57
C VAL A 288 5.95 5.39 -5.51
N GLU A 289 6.26 6.03 -4.37
CA GLU A 289 5.28 6.35 -3.33
C GLU A 289 4.14 7.25 -3.86
N ASN A 290 4.46 8.33 -4.57
CA ASN A 290 3.46 9.23 -5.16
C ASN A 290 2.54 8.51 -6.14
N LYS A 291 3.08 7.66 -7.03
CA LYS A 291 2.25 6.87 -7.96
C LYS A 291 1.32 5.91 -7.21
N TYR A 292 1.79 5.32 -6.11
CA TYR A 292 0.95 4.46 -5.28
C TYR A 292 -0.17 5.25 -4.60
N LEU A 293 0.14 6.44 -4.05
CA LEU A 293 -0.83 7.36 -3.45
C LEU A 293 -1.92 7.76 -4.46
N ASP A 294 -1.55 8.07 -5.70
CA ASP A 294 -2.51 8.39 -6.76
C ASP A 294 -3.42 7.20 -7.09
N CYS A 295 -2.86 5.99 -7.15
CA CYS A 295 -3.65 4.78 -7.33
C CYS A 295 -4.63 4.55 -6.17
N MET A 296 -4.20 4.77 -4.93
CA MET A 296 -5.06 4.69 -3.74
C MET A 296 -6.20 5.71 -3.79
N LYS A 297 -5.91 6.97 -4.16
CA LYS A 297 -6.91 8.03 -4.31
C LYS A 297 -7.96 7.60 -5.34
N MET A 298 -7.51 7.18 -6.52
CA MET A 298 -8.40 6.70 -7.58
C MET A 298 -9.24 5.50 -7.12
N TRP A 299 -8.64 4.53 -6.43
CA TRP A 299 -9.37 3.40 -5.87
C TRP A 299 -10.45 3.86 -4.89
N PHE A 300 -10.11 4.71 -3.93
CA PHE A 300 -11.04 5.20 -2.90
C PHE A 300 -12.27 5.88 -3.51
N PHE A 301 -12.08 6.73 -4.51
CA PHE A 301 -13.21 7.42 -5.19
C PHE A 301 -14.09 6.50 -6.04
N ASN A 302 -13.61 5.31 -6.42
CA ASN A 302 -14.31 4.40 -7.33
C ASN A 302 -14.75 3.07 -6.69
N LYS A 303 -14.28 2.75 -5.47
CA LYS A 303 -14.51 1.45 -4.83
C LYS A 303 -15.99 1.09 -4.65
N GLU A 304 -16.88 2.07 -4.55
CA GLU A 304 -18.33 1.85 -4.42
C GLU A 304 -19.04 1.65 -5.77
N LYS A 305 -18.50 2.17 -6.88
CA LYS A 305 -19.14 2.13 -8.21
C LYS A 305 -18.95 0.79 -8.93
N GLY A 306 -17.91 0.04 -8.56
CA GLY A 306 -17.56 -1.24 -9.16
C GLY A 306 -16.70 -2.07 -8.22
N PRO A 307 -17.24 -2.50 -7.07
CA PRO A 307 -16.44 -3.04 -5.96
C PRO A 307 -15.63 -4.27 -6.36
N GLU A 308 -16.16 -5.15 -7.21
CA GLU A 308 -15.41 -6.31 -7.66
C GLU A 308 -14.14 -5.93 -8.44
N SER A 309 -14.30 -5.22 -9.56
CA SER A 309 -13.20 -4.91 -10.49
C SER A 309 -12.22 -3.89 -9.91
N VAL A 310 -12.72 -2.90 -9.17
CA VAL A 310 -11.90 -1.83 -8.59
C VAL A 310 -11.05 -2.36 -7.44
N ASN A 311 -11.60 -3.19 -6.55
CA ASN A 311 -10.82 -3.78 -5.46
C ASN A 311 -9.82 -4.83 -5.99
N ALA A 312 -10.20 -5.68 -6.96
CA ALA A 312 -9.26 -6.61 -7.57
C ALA A 312 -8.10 -5.87 -8.27
N SER A 313 -8.38 -4.76 -8.94
CA SER A 313 -7.34 -3.92 -9.56
C SER A 313 -6.41 -3.31 -8.50
N MET A 314 -6.96 -2.78 -7.41
CA MET A 314 -6.17 -2.19 -6.34
C MET A 314 -5.30 -3.22 -5.60
N ILE A 315 -5.80 -4.45 -5.39
CA ILE A 315 -4.97 -5.56 -4.88
C ILE A 315 -3.82 -5.85 -5.85
N GLY A 316 -4.08 -5.79 -7.16
CA GLY A 316 -3.02 -5.86 -8.18
C GLY A 316 -1.98 -4.74 -8.06
N VAL A 317 -2.41 -3.50 -7.82
CA VAL A 317 -1.52 -2.38 -7.52
C VAL A 317 -0.69 -2.67 -6.27
N CYS A 318 -1.31 -3.16 -5.20
CA CYS A 318 -0.61 -3.53 -3.96
C CYS A 318 0.49 -4.58 -4.20
N ILE A 319 0.25 -5.55 -5.09
CA ILE A 319 1.28 -6.52 -5.50
C ILE A 319 2.45 -5.82 -6.21
N THR A 320 2.16 -4.98 -7.20
CA THR A 320 3.17 -4.24 -8.00
C THR A 320 4.06 -3.36 -7.11
N TYR A 321 3.47 -2.68 -6.14
CA TYR A 321 4.15 -1.76 -5.22
C TYR A 321 4.62 -2.43 -3.91
N ARG A 322 4.50 -3.76 -3.80
CA ARG A 322 4.86 -4.55 -2.60
C ARG A 322 4.18 -4.09 -1.30
N LYS A 323 2.98 -3.51 -1.41
CA LYS A 323 2.13 -3.07 -0.29
C LYS A 323 1.17 -4.20 0.10
N PHE A 324 1.73 -5.35 0.50
CA PHE A 324 0.94 -6.58 0.65
C PHE A 324 -0.12 -6.47 1.74
N ASP A 325 0.22 -5.90 2.91
CA ASP A 325 -0.73 -5.74 4.02
C ASP A 325 -1.91 -4.83 3.64
N ASP A 326 -1.66 -3.76 2.88
CA ASP A 326 -2.73 -2.91 2.33
C ASP A 326 -3.69 -3.73 1.46
N GLY A 327 -3.17 -4.58 0.56
CA GLY A 327 -4.00 -5.45 -0.25
C GLY A 327 -4.80 -6.49 0.57
N TRP A 328 -4.22 -6.98 1.67
CA TRP A 328 -4.90 -7.87 2.62
C TRP A 328 -6.01 -7.14 3.40
N LEU A 329 -5.77 -5.90 3.84
CA LEU A 329 -6.77 -5.05 4.49
C LEU A 329 -7.96 -4.76 3.57
N ILE A 330 -7.68 -4.42 2.30
CA ILE A 330 -8.72 -4.27 1.27
C ILE A 330 -9.54 -5.55 1.19
N PHE A 331 -8.89 -6.70 0.97
CA PHE A 331 -9.60 -7.98 0.90
C PHE A 331 -10.49 -8.20 2.13
N ASN A 332 -9.97 -8.01 3.35
CA ASN A 332 -10.69 -8.27 4.59
C ASN A 332 -11.89 -7.35 4.84
N SER A 333 -11.78 -6.07 4.45
CA SER A 333 -12.84 -5.07 4.61
C SER A 333 -14.10 -5.35 3.79
N LEU A 334 -14.01 -6.18 2.73
CA LEU A 334 -15.14 -6.44 1.85
C LEU A 334 -16.18 -7.34 2.53
N GLU A 335 -17.43 -6.89 2.58
CA GLU A 335 -18.56 -7.71 3.04
C GLU A 335 -18.77 -8.91 2.11
N GLN A 336 -18.75 -8.67 0.80
CA GLN A 336 -18.84 -9.71 -0.22
C GLN A 336 -17.46 -9.99 -0.82
N LYS A 337 -16.96 -11.22 -0.66
CA LYS A 337 -15.71 -11.67 -1.30
C LYS A 337 -16.00 -12.10 -2.73
N TYR A 338 -15.80 -11.24 -3.72
CA TYR A 338 -16.00 -11.58 -5.14
C TYR A 338 -14.95 -12.55 -5.67
N ASP A 339 -15.26 -13.32 -6.72
CA ASP A 339 -14.39 -14.38 -7.24
C ASP A 339 -13.08 -13.81 -7.79
N SER A 340 -13.14 -12.71 -8.55
CA SER A 340 -11.94 -12.06 -9.09
C SER A 340 -11.04 -11.49 -7.98
N VAL A 341 -11.64 -11.01 -6.88
CA VAL A 341 -10.92 -10.51 -5.70
C VAL A 341 -10.24 -11.67 -4.97
N ILE A 342 -10.92 -12.80 -4.77
CA ILE A 342 -10.33 -14.00 -4.14
C ILE A 342 -9.14 -14.49 -4.98
N ALA A 343 -9.32 -14.63 -6.30
CA ALA A 343 -8.24 -15.05 -7.20
C ALA A 343 -7.04 -14.08 -7.14
N LYS A 344 -7.30 -12.77 -7.13
CA LYS A 344 -6.21 -11.78 -7.02
C LYS A 344 -5.53 -11.79 -5.65
N THR A 345 -6.27 -12.05 -4.58
CA THR A 345 -5.72 -12.18 -3.22
C THR A 345 -4.87 -13.44 -3.08
N CYS A 346 -5.22 -14.52 -3.79
CA CYS A 346 -4.37 -15.71 -3.89
C CYS A 346 -2.99 -15.36 -4.47
N ILE A 347 -2.96 -14.61 -5.58
CA ILE A 347 -1.72 -14.13 -6.19
C ILE A 347 -0.95 -13.24 -5.20
N LEU A 348 -1.65 -12.34 -4.50
CA LEU A 348 -1.04 -11.49 -3.48
C LEU A 348 -0.33 -12.31 -2.40
N CYS A 349 -0.98 -13.35 -1.87
CA CYS A 349 -0.37 -14.21 -0.87
C CYS A 349 0.85 -14.95 -1.43
N CYS A 350 0.76 -15.49 -2.65
CA CYS A 350 1.88 -16.19 -3.29
C CYS A 350 3.10 -15.27 -3.49
N VAL A 351 2.89 -14.05 -3.99
CA VAL A 351 3.97 -13.08 -4.18
C VAL A 351 4.52 -12.60 -2.82
N ALA A 352 3.67 -12.41 -1.82
CA ALA A 352 4.11 -12.00 -0.48
C ALA A 352 4.95 -13.10 0.21
N ILE A 353 4.59 -14.38 0.09
CA ILE A 353 5.41 -15.51 0.57
C ILE A 353 6.79 -15.45 -0.06
N LYS A 354 6.86 -15.35 -1.40
CA LYS A 354 8.12 -15.27 -2.15
C LYS A 354 9.03 -14.13 -1.70
N VAL A 355 8.46 -12.97 -1.40
CA VAL A 355 9.23 -11.75 -1.09
C VAL A 355 9.61 -11.66 0.39
N THR A 356 8.75 -12.14 1.29
CA THR A 356 8.91 -11.92 2.73
C THR A 356 9.34 -13.16 3.51
N HIS A 357 9.09 -14.37 2.97
CA HIS A 357 9.29 -15.65 3.66
C HIS A 357 8.57 -15.75 5.03
N CYS A 358 7.51 -14.96 5.24
CA CYS A 358 6.77 -14.94 6.49
C CYS A 358 5.62 -15.95 6.49
N ASN A 359 5.56 -16.81 7.50
CA ASN A 359 4.50 -17.83 7.68
C ASN A 359 3.07 -17.24 7.71
N ILE A 360 2.90 -15.99 8.14
CA ILE A 360 1.60 -15.32 8.14
C ILE A 360 0.94 -15.32 6.76
N TRP A 361 1.73 -15.25 5.68
CA TRP A 361 1.19 -15.27 4.32
C TRP A 361 0.80 -16.66 3.85
N ILE A 362 1.40 -17.71 4.41
CA ILE A 362 0.95 -19.10 4.21
C ILE A 362 -0.41 -19.28 4.87
N ASP A 363 -0.57 -18.82 6.12
CA ASP A 363 -1.85 -18.88 6.83
C ASP A 363 -2.96 -18.12 6.10
N ARG A 364 -2.63 -16.92 5.59
CA ARG A 364 -3.53 -16.12 4.74
C ARG A 364 -3.88 -16.85 3.45
N LEU A 365 -2.92 -17.47 2.77
CA LEU A 365 -3.16 -18.28 1.57
C LEU A 365 -4.13 -19.44 1.85
N ASN A 366 -4.00 -20.11 2.99
CA ASN A 366 -4.92 -21.18 3.40
C ASN A 366 -6.34 -20.70 3.59
N LEU A 367 -6.52 -19.50 4.17
CA LEU A 367 -7.83 -18.90 4.27
C LEU A 367 -8.44 -18.69 2.88
N ILE A 368 -7.64 -18.23 1.91
CA ILE A 368 -8.08 -18.04 0.52
C ILE A 368 -8.46 -19.38 -0.14
N ILE A 369 -7.65 -20.43 0.03
CA ILE A 369 -7.94 -21.77 -0.48
C ILE A 369 -9.27 -22.27 0.10
N LYS A 370 -9.43 -22.18 1.42
CA LYS A 370 -10.65 -22.59 2.13
C LYS A 370 -11.87 -21.85 1.59
N LEU A 371 -11.81 -20.52 1.50
CA LEU A 371 -12.89 -19.69 0.97
C LEU A 371 -13.25 -20.06 -0.48
N ALA A 372 -12.26 -20.29 -1.34
CA ALA A 372 -12.48 -20.71 -2.72
C ALA A 372 -13.21 -22.06 -2.78
N THR A 373 -12.79 -23.03 -1.95
CA THR A 373 -13.42 -24.36 -1.88
C THR A 373 -14.84 -24.32 -1.30
N GLU A 374 -15.09 -23.52 -0.26
CA GLU A 374 -16.40 -23.36 0.38
C GLU A 374 -17.42 -22.70 -0.55
N LYS A 375 -16.98 -21.76 -1.39
CA LYS A 375 -17.83 -21.18 -2.44
C LYS A 375 -18.27 -22.18 -3.50
N ASN A 376 -17.55 -23.29 -3.65
CA ASN A 376 -17.83 -24.36 -4.60
C ASN A 376 -17.94 -23.90 -6.07
N VAL A 377 -17.29 -22.78 -6.44
CA VAL A 377 -17.28 -22.27 -7.81
C VAL A 377 -16.11 -22.89 -8.57
N ARG A 378 -16.41 -23.72 -9.58
CA ARG A 378 -15.39 -24.46 -10.36
C ARG A 378 -14.32 -23.56 -10.97
N GLY A 379 -14.72 -22.48 -11.63
CA GLY A 379 -13.78 -21.54 -12.25
C GLY A 379 -12.80 -20.97 -11.23
N LEU A 380 -13.32 -20.53 -10.07
CA LEU A 380 -12.51 -19.97 -8.99
C LEU A 380 -11.53 -20.98 -8.41
N CYS A 381 -11.97 -22.21 -8.12
CA CYS A 381 -11.10 -23.26 -7.60
C CYS A 381 -9.97 -23.61 -8.58
N CYS A 382 -10.30 -23.77 -9.87
CA CYS A 382 -9.31 -24.03 -10.91
C CYS A 382 -8.30 -22.87 -11.03
N THR A 383 -8.77 -21.61 -11.04
CA THR A 383 -7.88 -20.45 -11.10
C THR A 383 -6.98 -20.38 -9.88
N THR A 384 -7.53 -20.52 -8.68
CA THR A 384 -6.76 -20.51 -7.42
C THR A 384 -5.68 -21.60 -7.41
N ALA A 385 -6.03 -22.83 -7.81
CA ALA A 385 -5.06 -23.91 -7.94
C ALA A 385 -3.96 -23.58 -8.96
N LYS A 386 -4.32 -23.08 -10.16
CA LYS A 386 -3.34 -22.68 -11.17
C LYS A 386 -2.37 -21.63 -10.65
N GLU A 387 -2.87 -20.61 -9.95
CA GLU A 387 -2.03 -19.54 -9.39
C GLU A 387 -1.10 -20.07 -8.30
N ILE A 388 -1.55 -20.98 -7.43
CA ILE A 388 -0.68 -21.59 -6.42
C ILE A 388 0.43 -22.39 -7.11
N PHE A 389 0.06 -23.34 -7.97
CA PHE A 389 1.04 -24.22 -8.62
C PHE A 389 2.01 -23.49 -9.54
N SER A 390 1.62 -22.36 -10.14
CA SER A 390 2.52 -21.53 -10.97
C SER A 390 3.58 -20.79 -10.15
N HIS A 391 3.34 -20.56 -8.85
CA HIS A 391 4.28 -19.86 -7.96
C HIS A 391 5.05 -20.80 -7.03
N LEU A 392 4.59 -22.04 -6.83
CA LEU A 392 5.23 -22.99 -5.91
C LEU A 392 6.70 -23.23 -6.24
N SER A 393 7.13 -23.16 -7.50
CA SER A 393 8.55 -23.31 -7.88
C SER A 393 9.48 -22.28 -7.24
N ASP A 394 8.94 -21.11 -6.88
CA ASP A 394 9.69 -19.99 -6.34
C ASP A 394 9.85 -20.04 -4.81
N PHE A 395 9.22 -21.01 -4.15
CA PHE A 395 9.27 -21.16 -2.69
C PHE A 395 10.35 -22.14 -2.25
N THR A 396 10.74 -22.06 -0.98
CA THR A 396 11.60 -23.07 -0.34
C THR A 396 10.87 -24.41 -0.21
N GLU A 397 11.61 -25.52 -0.09
CA GLU A 397 11.01 -26.85 0.06
C GLU A 397 10.10 -26.97 1.30
N GLU A 398 10.47 -26.31 2.40
CA GLU A 398 9.64 -26.27 3.62
C GLU A 398 8.31 -25.55 3.38
N GLU A 399 8.34 -24.39 2.72
CA GLU A 399 7.13 -23.63 2.36
C GLU A 399 6.24 -24.42 1.39
N LYS A 400 6.85 -25.06 0.37
CA LYS A 400 6.13 -25.95 -0.58
C LYS A 400 5.38 -27.04 0.17
N MET A 401 6.06 -27.75 1.08
CA MET A 401 5.47 -28.83 1.85
C MET A 401 4.28 -28.35 2.69
N LYS A 402 4.42 -27.24 3.43
CA LYS A 402 3.32 -26.68 4.24
C LYS A 402 2.11 -26.30 3.39
N ILE A 403 2.36 -25.59 2.27
CA ILE A 403 1.29 -25.15 1.37
C ILE A 403 0.59 -26.35 0.74
N LEU A 404 1.33 -27.38 0.29
CA LEU A 404 0.74 -28.59 -0.29
C LEU A 404 -0.09 -29.35 0.73
N GLU A 405 0.40 -29.52 1.96
CA GLU A 405 -0.34 -30.19 3.03
C GLU A 405 -1.68 -29.49 3.28
N GLN A 406 -1.65 -28.17 3.46
CA GLN A 406 -2.83 -27.37 3.76
C GLN A 406 -3.78 -27.26 2.56
N PHE A 407 -3.24 -27.14 1.34
CA PHE A 407 -4.02 -27.21 0.12
C PHE A 407 -4.80 -28.52 0.05
N MET A 408 -4.13 -29.65 0.27
CA MET A 408 -4.75 -30.96 0.22
C MET A 408 -5.79 -31.19 1.30
N GLN A 409 -5.56 -30.71 2.53
CA GLN A 409 -6.55 -30.77 3.61
C GLN A 409 -7.88 -30.09 3.21
N ASN A 410 -7.81 -28.87 2.64
CA ASN A 410 -9.00 -28.11 2.24
C ASN A 410 -9.66 -28.68 0.97
N VAL A 411 -8.85 -29.12 0.01
CA VAL A 411 -9.32 -29.54 -1.31
C VAL A 411 -9.93 -30.96 -1.29
N ASN A 412 -9.62 -31.80 -0.31
CA ASN A 412 -10.21 -33.13 -0.15
C ASN A 412 -11.75 -33.12 -0.11
N LEU A 413 -12.36 -32.05 0.42
CA LEU A 413 -13.81 -31.89 0.44
C LEU A 413 -14.35 -31.49 -0.94
N TYR A 414 -13.69 -30.54 -1.60
CA TYR A 414 -14.08 -30.05 -2.93
C TYR A 414 -13.90 -31.11 -4.02
N ILE A 415 -12.84 -31.92 -3.93
CA ILE A 415 -12.55 -32.99 -4.90
C ILE A 415 -13.79 -33.84 -5.13
N LYS A 416 -14.55 -34.16 -4.07
CA LYS A 416 -15.76 -34.98 -4.12
C LYS A 416 -16.84 -34.49 -5.09
N GLU A 417 -16.94 -33.18 -5.24
CA GLU A 417 -17.99 -32.49 -6.01
C GLU A 417 -17.42 -31.86 -7.29
N SER A 418 -16.10 -31.87 -7.43
CA SER A 418 -15.37 -31.22 -8.50
C SER A 418 -15.42 -31.99 -9.84
N GLY A 419 -15.22 -31.26 -10.93
CA GLY A 419 -15.12 -31.82 -12.28
C GLY A 419 -13.67 -32.17 -12.67
N ASP A 420 -13.51 -32.95 -13.74
CA ASP A 420 -12.22 -33.37 -14.32
C ASP A 420 -11.21 -32.23 -14.52
N GLU A 421 -11.67 -31.00 -14.75
CA GLU A 421 -10.83 -29.82 -14.96
C GLU A 421 -9.99 -29.44 -13.74
N PHE A 422 -10.59 -29.48 -12.54
CA PHE A 422 -9.90 -29.17 -11.31
C PHE A 422 -8.87 -30.26 -10.98
N ILE A 423 -9.27 -31.52 -11.13
CA ILE A 423 -8.41 -32.70 -10.94
C ILE A 423 -7.21 -32.64 -11.88
N SER A 424 -7.45 -32.38 -13.16
CA SER A 424 -6.40 -32.23 -14.17
C SER A 424 -5.45 -31.09 -13.81
N THR A 425 -5.96 -29.98 -13.29
CA THR A 425 -5.15 -28.83 -12.88
C THR A 425 -4.21 -29.20 -11.73
N VAL A 426 -4.75 -29.82 -10.66
CA VAL A 426 -3.96 -30.20 -9.49
C VAL A 426 -2.93 -31.28 -9.83
N LEU A 427 -3.32 -32.32 -10.58
CA LEU A 427 -2.39 -33.38 -10.99
C LEU A 427 -1.27 -32.85 -11.89
N ASN A 428 -1.57 -31.95 -12.82
CA ASN A 428 -0.55 -31.33 -13.64
C ASN A 428 0.42 -30.51 -12.77
N GLY A 429 -0.10 -29.74 -11.81
CA GLY A 429 0.70 -29.02 -10.82
C GLY A 429 1.64 -29.93 -10.03
N MET A 430 1.13 -31.03 -9.47
CA MET A 430 1.93 -32.03 -8.76
C MET A 430 3.02 -32.64 -9.67
N SER A 431 2.70 -32.89 -10.94
CA SER A 431 3.66 -33.44 -11.91
C SER A 431 4.83 -32.48 -12.19
N MET A 432 4.57 -31.16 -12.15
CA MET A 432 5.62 -30.16 -12.30
C MET A 432 6.52 -30.11 -11.05
N LEU A 433 5.93 -30.23 -9.86
CA LEU A 433 6.68 -30.23 -8.59
C LEU A 433 7.50 -31.48 -8.35
N SER A 434 7.08 -32.62 -8.90
CA SER A 434 7.78 -33.92 -8.77
C SER A 434 9.16 -33.95 -9.46
N HIS A 435 9.63 -32.82 -10.00
CA HIS A 435 10.98 -32.64 -10.52
C HIS A 435 11.97 -32.10 -9.46
N SER A 436 11.57 -32.04 -8.18
CA SER A 436 12.43 -31.54 -7.11
C SER A 436 13.60 -32.50 -6.83
N SER A 437 14.74 -31.95 -6.41
CA SER A 437 15.84 -32.73 -5.85
C SER A 437 15.55 -33.24 -4.43
N ASP A 438 14.45 -32.80 -3.80
CA ASP A 438 14.03 -33.23 -2.48
C ASP A 438 13.15 -34.49 -2.55
N ASP A 439 13.68 -35.61 -2.05
CA ASP A 439 12.97 -36.89 -1.99
C ASP A 439 11.68 -36.82 -1.17
N LYS A 440 11.62 -36.01 -0.10
CA LYS A 440 10.42 -35.87 0.73
C LYS A 440 9.32 -35.15 -0.02
N LEU A 441 9.65 -34.09 -0.77
CA LEU A 441 8.67 -33.40 -1.61
C LEU A 441 8.15 -34.33 -2.70
N ASN A 442 9.02 -35.12 -3.34
CA ASN A 442 8.62 -36.08 -4.36
C ASN A 442 7.66 -37.15 -3.79
N VAL A 443 7.96 -37.71 -2.61
CA VAL A 443 7.06 -38.66 -1.91
C VAL A 443 5.71 -38.00 -1.62
N CYS A 444 5.71 -36.78 -1.09
CA CYS A 444 4.49 -36.03 -0.78
C CYS A 444 3.63 -35.77 -2.03
N CYS A 445 4.25 -35.29 -3.12
CA CYS A 445 3.58 -35.09 -4.40
C CYS A 445 2.98 -36.39 -4.95
N PHE A 446 3.71 -37.51 -4.86
CA PHE A 446 3.19 -38.82 -5.26
C PHE A 446 1.98 -39.23 -4.43
N GLU A 447 2.07 -39.18 -3.10
CA GLU A 447 0.97 -39.59 -2.20
C GLU A 447 -0.30 -38.79 -2.47
N TYR A 448 -0.17 -37.47 -2.63
CA TYR A 448 -1.30 -36.59 -2.92
C TYR A 448 -1.86 -36.80 -4.33
N ALA A 449 -1.00 -36.93 -5.34
CA ALA A 449 -1.44 -37.23 -6.70
C ALA A 449 -2.16 -38.57 -6.78
N ASN A 450 -1.62 -39.61 -6.13
CA ASN A 450 -2.22 -40.95 -6.11
C ASN A 450 -3.59 -40.96 -5.41
N ARG A 451 -3.71 -40.22 -4.30
CA ARG A 451 -4.99 -40.05 -3.59
C ARG A 451 -6.05 -39.40 -4.48
N ILE A 452 -5.70 -38.32 -5.19
CA ILE A 452 -6.60 -37.62 -6.13
C ILE A 452 -6.99 -38.54 -7.29
N TYR A 453 -6.01 -39.21 -7.90
CA TYR A 453 -6.21 -40.10 -9.03
C TYR A 453 -7.11 -41.30 -8.67
N THR A 454 -6.84 -41.95 -7.55
CA THR A 454 -7.65 -43.06 -7.02
C THR A 454 -9.09 -42.62 -6.80
N TRP A 455 -9.29 -41.43 -6.21
CA TRP A 455 -10.62 -40.89 -6.03
C TRP A 455 -11.34 -40.67 -7.38
N TRP A 456 -10.69 -40.00 -8.33
CA TRP A 456 -11.24 -39.77 -9.67
C TRP A 456 -11.66 -41.08 -10.35
N LYS A 457 -10.84 -42.13 -10.24
CA LYS A 457 -11.13 -43.47 -10.75
C LYS A 457 -12.38 -44.09 -10.12
N THR A 458 -12.58 -43.93 -8.81
CA THR A 458 -13.76 -44.48 -8.11
C THR A 458 -15.05 -43.79 -8.53
N CYS A 459 -15.06 -42.47 -8.66
CA CYS A 459 -16.26 -41.71 -9.05
C CYS A 459 -16.67 -41.95 -10.51
N LYS A 460 -15.72 -42.25 -11.39
CA LYS A 460 -15.96 -42.63 -12.79
C LYS A 460 -16.77 -43.92 -12.95
N LYS A 461 -16.76 -44.83 -11.96
CA LYS A 461 -17.51 -46.09 -12.03
C LYS A 461 -19.03 -45.91 -11.82
N GLY A 462 -19.47 -44.75 -11.31
CA GLY A 462 -20.89 -44.48 -10.98
C GLY A 462 -21.64 -43.53 -11.93
N ALA A 463 -20.97 -42.68 -12.70
CA ALA A 463 -21.61 -41.59 -13.46
C ALA A 463 -21.63 -41.85 -14.98
N LYS A 464 -22.81 -42.16 -15.54
CA LYS A 464 -22.98 -42.51 -16.97
C LYS A 464 -23.09 -41.31 -17.95
N ASN A 465 -23.18 -40.06 -17.48
CA ASN A 465 -23.61 -38.94 -18.32
C ASN A 465 -22.74 -37.68 -18.22
N PHE A 466 -21.53 -37.63 -18.79
CA PHE A 466 -20.84 -36.34 -19.05
C PHE A 466 -19.94 -36.39 -20.30
N LYS A 467 -20.34 -35.68 -21.37
CA LYS A 467 -19.62 -35.61 -22.66
C LYS A 467 -18.26 -34.86 -22.57
N LYS A 468 -18.10 -33.88 -21.66
CA LYS A 468 -16.82 -33.14 -21.45
C LYS A 468 -15.70 -33.99 -20.83
N GLN A 469 -16.01 -35.15 -20.24
CA GLN A 469 -15.01 -36.02 -19.62
C GLN A 469 -14.05 -36.68 -20.62
N LYS A 470 -14.32 -36.66 -21.94
CA LYS A 470 -13.45 -37.33 -22.91
C LYS A 470 -12.15 -36.57 -23.18
N GLU A 471 -12.17 -35.24 -23.11
CA GLU A 471 -11.03 -34.39 -23.51
C GLU A 471 -9.93 -34.31 -22.46
N LEU A 472 -10.26 -34.35 -21.17
CA LEU A 472 -9.29 -34.19 -20.07
C LEU A 472 -8.71 -35.51 -19.53
N LYS A 473 -9.30 -36.65 -19.91
CA LYS A 473 -8.80 -37.98 -19.54
C LYS A 473 -7.33 -38.17 -19.90
N PRO A 474 -6.88 -37.90 -21.15
CA PRO A 474 -5.49 -38.09 -21.52
C PRO A 474 -4.54 -37.26 -20.68
N THR A 475 -4.91 -36.01 -20.35
CA THR A 475 -4.12 -35.12 -19.49
C THR A 475 -4.01 -35.63 -18.06
N ILE A 476 -5.11 -36.16 -17.48
CA ILE A 476 -5.10 -36.78 -16.15
C ILE A 476 -4.17 -38.00 -16.12
N TYR A 477 -4.30 -38.91 -17.10
CA TYR A 477 -3.43 -40.08 -17.22
C TYR A 477 -1.96 -39.67 -17.42
N GLY A 478 -1.69 -38.73 -18.35
CA GLY A 478 -0.35 -38.23 -18.63
C GLY A 478 0.32 -37.58 -17.43
N SER A 479 -0.43 -36.75 -16.68
CA SER A 479 0.08 -36.11 -15.46
C SER A 479 0.44 -37.15 -14.39
N MET A 480 -0.40 -38.17 -14.18
CA MET A 480 -0.12 -39.21 -13.20
C MET A 480 1.05 -40.12 -13.61
N LEU A 481 1.14 -40.49 -14.91
CA LEU A 481 2.30 -41.24 -15.43
C LEU A 481 3.59 -40.45 -15.21
N ARG A 482 3.58 -39.13 -15.45
CA ARG A 482 4.72 -38.26 -15.19
C ARG A 482 5.11 -38.23 -13.72
N VAL A 483 4.14 -38.13 -12.80
CA VAL A 483 4.42 -38.20 -11.34
C VAL A 483 5.08 -39.54 -10.99
N CYS A 484 4.52 -40.67 -11.45
CA CYS A 484 5.07 -42.00 -11.19
C CYS A 484 6.47 -42.19 -11.76
N GLU A 485 6.72 -41.72 -12.97
CA GLU A 485 8.05 -41.76 -13.60
C GLU A 485 9.07 -41.00 -12.75
N LYS A 486 8.75 -39.75 -12.38
CA LYS A 486 9.68 -38.88 -11.65
C LYS A 486 9.95 -39.34 -10.22
N THR A 487 8.98 -40.01 -9.61
CA THR A 487 9.07 -40.57 -8.25
C THR A 487 9.57 -42.02 -8.27
N ASN A 488 9.95 -42.55 -9.43
CA ASN A 488 10.40 -43.94 -9.65
C ASN A 488 9.39 -45.01 -9.18
N ASN A 489 8.09 -44.69 -9.11
CA ASN A 489 7.06 -45.61 -8.66
C ASN A 489 6.53 -46.49 -9.81
N CYS A 490 7.26 -47.57 -10.09
CA CYS A 490 7.04 -48.46 -11.22
C CYS A 490 5.72 -49.26 -11.13
N ASP A 491 5.36 -49.68 -9.91
CA ASP A 491 4.13 -50.45 -9.67
C ASP A 491 2.89 -49.61 -10.00
N GLU A 492 2.87 -48.36 -9.53
CA GLU A 492 1.76 -47.45 -9.82
C GLU A 492 1.78 -47.00 -11.30
N PHE A 493 2.96 -46.79 -11.90
CA PHE A 493 3.07 -46.51 -13.34
C PHE A 493 2.39 -47.62 -14.18
N CYS A 494 2.68 -48.88 -13.87
CA CYS A 494 2.07 -50.04 -14.51
C CYS A 494 0.56 -50.14 -14.22
N SER A 495 0.13 -49.81 -13.00
CA SER A 495 -1.29 -49.74 -12.61
C SER A 495 -2.07 -48.74 -13.48
N ILE A 496 -1.52 -47.55 -13.67
CA ILE A 496 -2.11 -46.50 -14.51
C ILE A 496 -2.15 -46.92 -15.97
N CYS A 497 -1.10 -47.57 -16.47
CA CYS A 497 -1.08 -48.12 -17.83
C CYS A 497 -2.18 -49.16 -18.07
N LYS A 498 -2.45 -50.04 -17.09
CA LYS A 498 -3.58 -50.99 -17.14
C LYS A 498 -4.93 -50.28 -17.15
N ASP A 499 -5.06 -49.22 -16.36
CA ASP A 499 -6.28 -48.40 -16.36
C ASP A 499 -6.48 -47.69 -17.71
N LEU A 500 -5.40 -47.20 -18.32
CA LEU A 500 -5.41 -46.57 -19.63
C LEU A 500 -5.82 -47.58 -20.72
N GLU A 501 -5.25 -48.79 -20.71
CA GLU A 501 -5.60 -49.87 -21.66
C GLU A 501 -7.08 -50.25 -21.59
N LYS A 502 -7.65 -50.30 -20.37
CA LYS A 502 -9.07 -50.60 -20.14
C LYS A 502 -9.99 -49.40 -20.43
N SER A 503 -9.44 -48.20 -20.56
CA SER A 503 -10.22 -46.99 -20.77
C SER A 503 -10.54 -46.75 -22.24
N SER A 504 -11.64 -46.04 -22.51
CA SER A 504 -11.96 -45.51 -23.84
C SER A 504 -11.26 -44.18 -24.15
N SER A 505 -10.14 -43.87 -23.48
CA SER A 505 -9.49 -42.56 -23.58
C SER A 505 -8.67 -42.47 -24.87
N ASP A 506 -8.61 -41.28 -25.47
CA ASP A 506 -7.77 -41.05 -26.64
C ASP A 506 -6.30 -41.10 -26.24
N LEU A 507 -5.52 -41.94 -26.94
CA LEU A 507 -4.07 -41.94 -26.83
C LEU A 507 -3.52 -40.74 -27.62
N ASN A 508 -2.67 -39.94 -26.97
CA ASN A 508 -2.05 -38.75 -27.55
C ASN A 508 -0.52 -38.81 -27.42
N VAL A 509 0.15 -37.85 -28.05
CA VAL A 509 1.62 -37.75 -28.07
C VAL A 509 2.20 -37.64 -26.66
N GLU A 510 1.51 -36.94 -25.74
CA GLU A 510 2.00 -36.78 -24.36
C GLU A 510 2.10 -38.11 -23.62
N ILE A 511 1.05 -38.95 -23.71
CA ILE A 511 1.07 -40.32 -23.16
C ILE A 511 2.21 -41.13 -23.77
N PHE A 512 2.39 -41.03 -25.09
CA PHE A 512 3.49 -41.73 -25.77
C PHE A 512 4.86 -41.31 -25.23
N THR A 513 5.10 -40.00 -25.07
CA THR A 513 6.36 -39.49 -24.53
C THR A 513 6.65 -40.05 -23.13
N GLN A 514 5.64 -40.16 -22.25
CA GLN A 514 5.85 -40.75 -20.92
C GLN A 514 6.12 -42.25 -20.99
N LEU A 515 5.40 -42.99 -21.85
CA LEU A 515 5.63 -44.42 -22.05
C LEU A 515 7.03 -44.71 -22.63
N ASP A 516 7.47 -43.92 -23.61
CA ASP A 516 8.79 -44.02 -24.23
C ASP A 516 9.89 -43.68 -23.22
N SER A 517 9.73 -42.58 -22.47
CA SER A 517 10.69 -42.18 -21.43
C SER A 517 10.88 -43.29 -20.38
N TYR A 518 9.78 -43.83 -19.86
CA TYR A 518 9.80 -44.94 -18.91
C TYR A 518 10.42 -46.22 -19.53
N HIS A 519 10.08 -46.54 -20.78
CA HIS A 519 10.64 -47.69 -21.50
C HIS A 519 12.17 -47.58 -21.65
N ARG A 520 12.68 -46.39 -21.98
CA ARG A 520 14.12 -46.12 -22.08
C ARG A 520 14.81 -46.16 -20.72
N MET A 521 14.20 -45.56 -19.69
CA MET A 521 14.72 -45.59 -18.32
C MET A 521 14.97 -47.02 -17.82
N LYS A 522 14.13 -47.96 -18.26
CA LYS A 522 14.22 -49.37 -17.90
C LYS A 522 15.16 -50.19 -18.79
N ASN A 523 15.88 -49.54 -19.72
CA ASN A 523 16.84 -50.17 -20.62
C ASN A 523 16.25 -51.34 -21.42
N CYS A 524 14.97 -51.27 -21.79
CA CYS A 524 14.37 -52.30 -22.62
C CYS A 524 15.01 -52.29 -24.03
N LYS A 525 15.42 -53.47 -24.50
CA LYS A 525 16.15 -53.64 -25.77
C LYS A 525 15.24 -53.79 -27.00
N CYS A 526 13.95 -53.48 -26.89
CA CYS A 526 13.03 -53.64 -28.01
C CYS A 526 12.96 -52.37 -28.88
N ASN A 527 12.74 -52.51 -30.18
CA ASN A 527 12.71 -51.40 -31.15
C ASN A 527 11.34 -50.70 -31.22
N LEU A 528 10.58 -50.64 -30.13
CA LEU A 528 9.22 -50.07 -30.12
C LEU A 528 9.19 -48.54 -29.99
N THR A 529 10.35 -47.87 -29.95
CA THR A 529 10.51 -46.43 -29.64
C THR A 529 10.84 -45.55 -30.84
N ASP A 530 10.95 -46.11 -32.05
CA ASP A 530 11.36 -45.39 -33.28
C ASP A 530 10.20 -44.68 -34.01
N CYS A 531 9.09 -44.41 -33.32
CA CYS A 531 7.93 -43.71 -33.90
C CYS A 531 7.77 -42.30 -33.31
N ASP A 532 7.15 -41.40 -34.07
CA ASP A 532 6.96 -39.99 -33.71
C ASP A 532 5.77 -39.74 -32.76
N GLY A 533 5.19 -40.80 -32.20
CA GLY A 533 4.08 -40.73 -31.26
C GLY A 533 2.75 -40.26 -31.86
N ARG A 534 2.65 -40.09 -33.19
CA ARG A 534 1.41 -39.63 -33.85
C ARG A 534 0.46 -40.77 -34.25
N ASP A 535 0.97 -41.99 -34.43
CA ASP A 535 0.15 -43.18 -34.72
C ASP A 535 -0.38 -43.84 -33.44
N LYS A 536 -1.70 -43.72 -33.20
CA LYS A 536 -2.40 -44.35 -32.06
C LYS A 536 -2.18 -45.87 -31.96
N LYS A 537 -1.95 -46.58 -33.09
CA LYS A 537 -1.67 -48.03 -33.08
C LYS A 537 -0.31 -48.33 -32.45
N GLU A 538 0.69 -47.51 -32.73
CA GLU A 538 2.03 -47.66 -32.17
C GLU A 538 2.05 -47.33 -30.68
N ILE A 539 1.36 -46.26 -30.26
CA ILE A 539 1.19 -45.96 -28.82
C ILE A 539 0.53 -47.14 -28.09
N LYS A 540 -0.47 -47.77 -28.70
CA LYS A 540 -1.16 -48.93 -28.12
C LYS A 540 -0.28 -50.18 -28.05
N LYS A 541 0.65 -50.37 -29.00
CA LYS A 541 1.64 -51.45 -28.95
C LYS A 541 2.62 -51.23 -27.79
N LEU A 542 3.17 -50.02 -27.67
CA LEU A 542 4.07 -49.65 -26.58
C LEU A 542 3.38 -49.78 -25.21
N LEU A 543 2.14 -49.30 -25.08
CA LEU A 543 1.35 -49.45 -23.87
C LEU A 543 1.17 -50.93 -23.47
N LYS A 544 0.83 -51.80 -24.43
CA LYS A 544 0.69 -53.24 -24.17
C LYS A 544 1.99 -53.90 -23.77
N HIS A 545 3.10 -53.47 -24.36
CA HIS A 545 4.43 -53.96 -24.03
C HIS A 545 4.79 -53.62 -22.57
N VAL A 546 4.66 -52.35 -22.18
CA VAL A 546 4.88 -51.89 -20.80
C VAL A 546 3.99 -52.66 -19.80
N VAL A 547 2.70 -52.88 -20.13
CA VAL A 547 1.77 -53.59 -19.24
C VAL A 547 2.08 -55.09 -19.11
N LYS A 548 2.45 -55.76 -20.21
CA LYS A 548 2.65 -57.22 -20.23
C LYS A 548 3.99 -57.64 -19.63
N ASP A 549 5.04 -56.90 -19.96
CA ASP A 549 6.40 -57.32 -19.67
C ASP A 549 6.89 -56.79 -18.31
N LYS A 550 6.05 -56.01 -17.60
CA LYS A 550 6.34 -55.39 -16.28
C LYS A 550 7.74 -54.76 -16.22
N ILE A 551 8.12 -54.12 -17.32
CA ILE A 551 9.30 -53.25 -17.41
C ILE A 551 9.15 -52.16 -16.34
#